data_AF-A0A9P6WUD1-F1
#
_entry.id   AF-A0A9P6WUD1-F1
#
_cell.length_a   1.000
_cell.length_b   1.000
_cell.length_c   1.000
_cell.angle_alpha   90.00
_cell.angle_beta   90.00
_cell.angle_gamma   90.00
#
_symmetry.space_group_name_H-M   'P 1'
#
loop_
_entity.id
_entity.type
_entity.pdbx_description
1 polymer ?
#
loop_
_entity_poly.entity_id
_entity_poly.type
_entity_poly.pdbx_seq_one_letter_code
_entity_poly.pdbx_strand_id
1 'polypeptide(L)'
;MPFVKTGLSAASVLPLRSPGVLQLMGILNKIGVNRQGFSLLLCARIYATFVRPKFEYGLAISKFTTAQTKEIERLQDRCLRMMVGGHATSSTLVIKHMTTLPSMHHRIDVLTTRFCLRARSLPGSCLLSLLSRTLPVSRIKVHLDKNPLFLALPSPPPSSDARLKTFFRQYRSSTRMSPCAGD
;
A
#
# COMPACT_ATOMS: atom_id res chain seq x y z
N MET A 1 -16.38 1.29 1.51
CA MET A 1 -15.93 1.03 0.12
C MET A 1 -17.06 1.45 -0.80
N PRO A 2 -16.81 2.21 -1.87
CA PRO A 2 -17.88 2.61 -2.77
C PRO A 2 -18.26 1.43 -3.68
N PHE A 3 -19.45 0.89 -3.43
CA PHE A 3 -20.09 -0.10 -4.28
C PHE A 3 -20.89 0.64 -5.35
N VAL A 4 -20.64 0.31 -6.61
CA VAL A 4 -21.38 0.77 -7.79
C VAL A 4 -22.11 -0.41 -8.40
N LYS A 5 -23.04 -0.15 -9.33
CA LYS A 5 -23.82 -1.20 -10.01
C LYS A 5 -22.95 -2.29 -10.67
N THR A 6 -21.70 -1.96 -11.04
CA THR A 6 -20.72 -2.87 -11.64
C THR A 6 -19.72 -3.49 -10.65
N GLY A 7 -19.91 -3.28 -9.34
CA GLY A 7 -19.07 -3.83 -8.26
C GLY A 7 -18.28 -2.77 -7.48
N LEU A 8 -17.02 -3.04 -7.15
CA LEU A 8 -16.16 -2.11 -6.41
C LEU A 8 -15.56 -1.05 -7.37
N SER A 9 -15.83 0.24 -7.12
CA SER A 9 -15.21 1.32 -7.90
C SER A 9 -13.90 1.77 -7.26
N ALA A 10 -12.77 1.52 -7.92
CA ALA A 10 -11.47 2.02 -7.45
C ALA A 10 -11.35 3.56 -7.57
N ALA A 11 -12.03 4.15 -8.57
CA ALA A 11 -11.96 5.58 -8.84
C ALA A 11 -12.55 6.45 -7.72
N SER A 12 -13.64 5.99 -7.10
CA SER A 12 -14.28 6.72 -6.00
C SER A 12 -13.70 6.40 -4.63
N VAL A 13 -12.81 5.42 -4.51
CA VAL A 13 -12.16 5.08 -3.22
C VAL A 13 -11.33 6.24 -2.70
N LEU A 14 -10.58 6.90 -3.57
CA LEU A 14 -9.67 7.95 -3.14
C LEU A 14 -10.41 9.26 -2.77
N PRO A 15 -11.30 9.83 -3.61
CA PRO A 15 -12.07 11.02 -3.24
C PRO A 15 -12.88 10.82 -1.94
N LEU A 16 -13.42 9.63 -1.71
CA LEU A 16 -14.15 9.31 -0.47
C LEU A 16 -13.26 9.35 0.78
N ARG A 17 -11.97 9.05 0.65
CA ARG A 17 -11.06 8.86 1.78
C ARG A 17 -10.11 10.01 2.02
N SER A 18 -9.73 10.74 0.97
CA SER A 18 -8.81 11.87 1.07
C SER A 18 -9.19 12.85 2.17
N PRO A 19 -10.47 13.27 2.32
CA PRO A 19 -10.86 14.21 3.38
C PRO A 19 -10.63 13.63 4.78
N GLY A 20 -11.09 12.39 5.03
CA GLY A 20 -10.96 11.76 6.34
C GLY A 20 -9.51 11.46 6.73
N VAL A 21 -8.66 11.15 5.75
CA VAL A 21 -7.21 11.02 5.98
C VAL A 21 -6.61 12.36 6.37
N LEU A 22 -6.85 13.41 5.57
CA LEU A 22 -6.23 14.71 5.80
C LEU A 22 -6.70 15.32 7.12
N GLN A 23 -7.97 15.10 7.48
CA GLN A 23 -8.51 15.47 8.78
C GLN A 23 -7.78 14.75 9.92
N LEU A 24 -7.63 13.42 9.83
CA LEU A 24 -6.90 12.64 10.83
C LEU A 24 -5.44 13.10 10.93
N MET A 25 -4.78 13.35 9.80
CA MET A 25 -3.41 13.87 9.77
C MET A 25 -3.33 15.26 10.41
N GLY A 26 -4.32 16.13 10.18
CA GLY A 26 -4.40 17.45 10.80
C GLY A 26 -4.59 17.38 12.31
N ILE A 27 -5.42 16.45 12.81
CA ILE A 27 -5.57 16.19 14.25
C ILE A 27 -4.24 15.72 14.85
N LEU A 28 -3.62 14.72 14.22
CA LEU A 28 -2.32 14.20 14.67
C LEU A 28 -1.22 15.26 14.66
N ASN A 29 -1.24 16.16 13.66
CA ASN A 29 -0.29 17.26 13.56
C ASN A 29 -0.41 18.21 14.77
N LYS A 30 -1.63 18.50 15.21
CA LYS A 30 -1.89 19.29 16.43
C LYS A 30 -1.46 18.58 17.72
N ILE A 31 -1.56 17.25 17.76
CA ILE A 31 -1.16 16.44 18.93
C ILE A 31 0.37 16.34 19.09
N GLY A 32 1.13 16.57 18.02
CA GLY A 32 2.60 16.51 18.06
C GLY A 32 3.24 15.74 16.91
N VAL A 33 2.48 15.25 15.93
CA VAL A 33 3.00 14.66 14.69
C VAL A 33 3.40 15.77 13.71
N ASN A 34 4.41 16.53 14.12
CA ASN A 34 4.96 17.67 13.41
C ASN A 34 6.47 17.77 13.71
N ARG A 35 7.16 18.75 13.10
CA ARG A 35 8.62 18.94 13.25
C ARG A 35 9.09 19.24 14.68
N GLN A 36 8.23 19.87 15.48
CA GLN A 36 8.57 20.38 16.82
C GLN A 36 8.10 19.46 17.95
N GLY A 37 7.22 18.50 17.66
CA GLY A 37 6.66 17.57 18.62
C GLY A 37 7.50 16.31 18.77
N PHE A 38 6.92 15.17 18.38
CA PHE A 38 7.56 13.87 18.52
C PHE A 38 8.78 13.70 17.62
N SER A 39 9.64 12.73 17.98
CA SER A 39 10.75 12.34 17.11
C SER A 39 10.25 11.85 15.74
N LEU A 40 11.03 12.09 14.69
CA LEU A 40 10.65 11.75 13.31
C LEU A 40 10.24 10.27 13.15
N LEU A 41 10.96 9.36 13.83
CA LEU A 41 10.66 7.92 13.79
C LEU A 41 9.36 7.60 14.53
N LEU A 42 9.05 8.28 15.64
CA LEU A 42 7.79 8.12 16.34
C LEU A 42 6.63 8.66 15.48
N CYS A 43 6.78 9.83 14.89
CA CYS A 43 5.84 10.39 13.90
C CYS A 43 5.55 9.40 12.77
N ALA A 44 6.59 8.79 12.21
CA ALA A 44 6.45 7.78 11.15
C ALA A 44 5.67 6.54 11.61
N ARG A 45 5.90 6.07 12.85
CA ARG A 45 5.14 4.95 13.43
C ARG A 45 3.68 5.31 13.68
N ILE A 46 3.39 6.51 14.17
CA ILE A 46 2.02 7.00 14.38
C ILE A 46 1.28 7.09 13.03
N TYR A 47 1.92 7.67 12.01
CA TYR A 47 1.40 7.69 10.64
C TYR A 47 1.09 6.28 10.13
N ALA A 48 2.05 5.35 10.26
CA ALA A 48 1.94 3.97 9.82
C ALA A 48 0.83 3.17 10.54
N THR A 49 0.47 3.60 11.76
CA THR A 49 -0.50 2.92 12.63
C THR A 49 -1.92 3.45 12.44
N PHE A 50 -2.11 4.77 12.34
CA PHE A 50 -3.45 5.37 12.32
C PHE A 50 -3.87 5.89 10.95
N VAL A 51 -2.96 6.58 10.25
CA VAL A 51 -3.27 7.21 8.97
C VAL A 51 -3.20 6.18 7.84
N ARG A 52 -2.14 5.36 7.84
CA ARG A 52 -1.87 4.43 6.74
C ARG A 52 -3.00 3.41 6.50
N PRO A 53 -3.60 2.78 7.52
CA PRO A 53 -4.71 1.84 7.31
C PRO A 53 -5.93 2.44 6.61
N LYS A 54 -6.17 3.76 6.74
CA LYS A 54 -7.28 4.44 6.06
C LYS A 54 -7.10 4.42 4.54
N PHE A 55 -5.87 4.55 4.03
CA PHE A 55 -5.59 4.37 2.60
C PHE A 55 -5.68 2.90 2.20
N GLU A 56 -5.07 2.02 3.01
CA GLU A 56 -4.82 0.62 2.66
C GLU A 56 -6.08 -0.24 2.60
N TYR A 57 -7.15 0.16 3.27
CA TYR A 57 -8.37 -0.63 3.33
C TYR A 57 -8.84 -1.00 1.92
N GLY A 58 -8.88 -2.30 1.62
CA GLY A 58 -9.26 -2.90 0.34
C GLY A 58 -8.46 -2.48 -0.89
N LEU A 59 -7.24 -1.93 -0.72
CA LEU A 59 -6.32 -1.76 -1.85
C LEU A 59 -5.96 -3.09 -2.53
N ALA A 60 -5.93 -4.19 -1.76
CA ALA A 60 -5.61 -5.52 -2.27
C ALA A 60 -6.69 -6.13 -3.18
N ILE A 61 -7.92 -5.60 -3.14
CA ILE A 61 -9.09 -6.19 -3.81
C ILE A 61 -9.49 -5.34 -5.03
N SER A 62 -9.18 -4.04 -5.01
CA SER A 62 -9.53 -3.10 -6.06
C SER A 62 -8.47 -2.99 -7.16
N LYS A 63 -8.91 -2.79 -8.41
CA LYS A 63 -8.04 -2.52 -9.56
C LYS A 63 -7.70 -1.03 -9.62
N PHE A 64 -6.47 -0.68 -9.30
CA PHE A 64 -5.99 0.69 -9.49
C PHE A 64 -5.34 0.85 -10.85
N THR A 65 -5.72 1.92 -11.56
CA THR A 65 -4.94 2.37 -12.71
C THR A 65 -3.65 3.04 -12.25
N THR A 66 -2.69 3.21 -13.15
CA THR A 66 -1.45 3.95 -12.87
C THR A 66 -1.74 5.37 -12.39
N ALA A 67 -2.75 6.04 -12.97
CA ALA A 67 -3.21 7.36 -12.53
C ALA A 67 -3.73 7.34 -11.08
N GLN A 68 -4.58 6.37 -10.72
CA GLN A 68 -5.10 6.27 -9.36
C GLN A 68 -4.02 5.94 -8.33
N THR A 69 -3.05 5.09 -8.71
CA THR A 69 -1.88 4.80 -7.87
C THR A 69 -1.07 6.08 -7.62
N LYS A 70 -0.86 6.91 -8.66
CA LYS A 70 -0.20 8.23 -8.52
C LYS A 70 -0.97 9.16 -7.59
N GLU A 71 -2.30 9.17 -7.65
CA GLU A 71 -3.10 10.01 -6.74
C GLU A 71 -3.02 9.54 -5.28
N ILE A 72 -3.02 8.23 -5.03
CA ILE A 72 -2.80 7.66 -3.69
C ILE A 72 -1.40 8.04 -3.18
N GLU A 73 -0.38 7.97 -4.05
CA GLU A 73 0.99 8.39 -3.74
C GLU A 73 1.06 9.89 -3.41
N ARG A 74 0.39 10.75 -4.19
CA ARG A 74 0.29 12.20 -3.95
C ARG A 74 -0.34 12.50 -2.60
N LEU A 75 -1.38 11.76 -2.22
CA LEU A 75 -2.03 11.92 -0.93
C LEU A 75 -1.13 11.49 0.24
N GLN A 76 -0.37 10.39 0.09
CA GLN A 76 0.66 10.01 1.05
C GLN A 76 1.71 11.13 1.17
N ASP A 77 2.21 11.63 0.05
CA ASP A 77 3.24 12.66 0.00
C ASP A 77 2.83 13.94 0.72
N ARG A 78 1.56 14.35 0.56
CA ARG A 78 0.98 15.46 1.32
C ARG A 78 1.02 15.21 2.82
N CYS A 79 0.63 14.02 3.27
CA CYS A 79 0.67 13.66 4.70
C CYS A 79 2.10 13.64 5.25
N LEU A 80 3.06 13.13 4.48
CA LEU A 80 4.46 13.09 4.88
C LEU A 80 5.08 14.49 5.00
N ARG A 81 4.73 15.41 4.10
CA ARG A 81 5.17 16.81 4.19
C ARG A 81 4.58 17.50 5.42
N MET A 82 3.30 17.27 5.73
CA MET A 82 2.68 17.77 6.96
C MET A 82 3.38 17.23 8.22
N MET A 83 3.73 15.93 8.22
CA MET A 83 4.42 15.28 9.34
C MET A 83 5.78 15.91 9.64
N VAL A 84 6.58 16.20 8.61
CA VAL A 84 7.93 16.76 8.80
C VAL A 84 7.97 18.30 8.85
N GLY A 85 6.81 18.96 8.68
CA GLY A 85 6.75 20.41 8.50
C GLY A 85 7.52 20.88 7.26
N GLY A 86 7.57 20.05 6.22
CA GLY A 86 8.33 20.30 5.00
C GLY A 86 7.62 21.27 4.08
N HIS A 87 8.39 21.96 3.24
CA HIS A 87 7.84 22.81 2.19
C HIS A 87 7.05 21.98 1.16
N ALA A 88 6.17 22.64 0.40
CA ALA A 88 5.37 21.98 -0.65
C ALA A 88 6.22 21.26 -1.71
N THR A 89 7.48 21.69 -1.90
CA THR A 89 8.44 21.10 -2.85
C THR A 89 9.42 20.12 -2.19
N SER A 90 9.31 19.85 -0.88
CA SER A 90 10.23 18.93 -0.20
C SER A 90 10.17 17.53 -0.81
N SER A 91 11.35 16.93 -0.97
CA SER A 91 11.51 15.59 -1.54
C SER A 91 10.88 14.53 -0.65
N THR A 92 9.81 13.91 -1.14
CA THR A 92 9.10 12.85 -0.43
C THR A 92 9.87 11.53 -0.46
N LEU A 93 10.77 11.36 -1.43
CA LEU A 93 11.68 10.21 -1.49
C LEU A 93 12.65 10.21 -0.30
N VAL A 94 13.26 11.35 0.02
CA VAL A 94 14.15 11.50 1.18
C VAL A 94 13.37 11.29 2.47
N ILE A 95 12.18 11.89 2.60
CA ILE A 95 11.33 11.71 3.78
C ILE A 95 10.97 10.23 3.99
N LYS A 96 10.55 9.52 2.93
CA LYS A 96 10.26 8.08 2.96
C LYS A 96 11.49 7.26 3.36
N HIS A 97 12.68 7.68 2.94
CA HIS A 97 13.93 7.02 3.31
C HIS A 97 14.23 7.21 4.81
N MET A 98 14.28 8.44 5.30
CA MET A 98 14.56 8.77 6.70
C MET A 98 13.55 8.15 7.67
N THR A 99 12.28 8.08 7.26
CA THR A 99 11.19 7.51 8.07
C THR A 99 11.01 6.01 7.88
N THR A 100 11.78 5.38 6.98
CA THR A 100 11.66 3.99 6.53
C THR A 100 10.29 3.62 5.92
N LEU A 101 9.44 4.61 5.61
CA LEU A 101 8.10 4.40 5.08
C LEU A 101 8.12 4.01 3.59
N PRO A 102 7.39 2.97 3.17
CA PRO A 102 7.26 2.59 1.75
C PRO A 102 6.35 3.52 0.97
N SER A 103 6.58 3.59 -0.35
CA SER A 103 5.64 4.15 -1.31
C SER A 103 4.32 3.38 -1.29
N MET A 104 3.24 4.06 -1.66
CA MET A 104 1.93 3.43 -1.79
C MET A 104 1.89 2.41 -2.91
N HIS A 105 2.63 2.63 -4.00
CA HIS A 105 2.80 1.61 -5.05
C HIS A 105 3.33 0.29 -4.48
N HIS A 106 4.48 0.33 -3.78
CA HIS A 106 5.04 -0.87 -3.15
C HIS A 106 4.10 -1.48 -2.10
N ARG A 107 3.33 -0.64 -1.38
CA ARG A 107 2.32 -1.14 -0.43
C ARG A 107 1.19 -1.89 -1.12
N ILE A 108 0.68 -1.39 -2.25
CA ILE A 108 -0.36 -2.06 -3.05
C ILE A 108 0.14 -3.43 -3.49
N ASP A 109 1.37 -3.52 -3.98
CA ASP A 109 1.95 -4.80 -4.40
C ASP A 109 2.07 -5.78 -3.24
N VAL A 110 2.62 -5.36 -2.10
CA VAL A 110 2.72 -6.21 -0.89
C VAL A 110 1.34 -6.65 -0.41
N LEU A 111 0.36 -5.76 -0.39
CA LEU A 111 -1.01 -6.07 0.03
C LEU A 111 -1.67 -7.08 -0.91
N THR A 112 -1.52 -6.88 -2.22
CA THR A 112 -2.01 -7.77 -3.26
C THR A 112 -1.36 -9.15 -3.12
N THR A 113 -0.03 -9.21 -3.02
CA THR A 113 0.72 -10.45 -2.84
C THR A 113 0.27 -11.22 -1.59
N ARG A 114 0.13 -10.53 -0.45
CA ARG A 114 -0.36 -11.16 0.80
C ARG A 114 -1.78 -11.67 0.66
N PHE A 115 -2.67 -10.90 0.02
CA PHE A 115 -4.04 -11.34 -0.24
C PHE A 115 -4.07 -12.60 -1.10
N CYS A 116 -3.21 -12.67 -2.13
CA CYS A 116 -3.10 -13.81 -3.02
C CYS A 116 -2.56 -15.07 -2.33
N LEU A 117 -1.54 -14.94 -1.50
CA LEU A 117 -1.01 -16.05 -0.70
C LEU A 117 -2.06 -16.60 0.29
N ARG A 118 -2.85 -15.70 0.90
CA ARG A 118 -3.97 -16.09 1.75
C ARG A 118 -5.07 -16.78 0.93
N ALA A 119 -5.41 -16.25 -0.24
CA ALA A 119 -6.42 -16.85 -1.10
C ALA A 119 -6.07 -18.28 -1.52
N ARG A 120 -4.79 -18.57 -1.76
CA ARG A 120 -4.28 -19.92 -2.13
C ARG A 120 -4.20 -20.90 -0.97
N SER A 121 -4.06 -20.43 0.27
CA SER A 121 -3.96 -21.26 1.47
C SER A 121 -5.31 -21.53 2.14
N LEU A 122 -6.42 -20.99 1.60
CA LEU A 122 -7.75 -21.23 2.12
C LEU A 122 -8.22 -22.66 1.84
N PRO A 123 -8.97 -23.27 2.78
CA PRO A 123 -9.66 -24.53 2.55
C PRO A 123 -10.59 -24.48 1.33
N GLY A 124 -10.76 -25.64 0.69
CA GLY A 124 -11.63 -25.81 -0.47
C GLY A 124 -13.09 -25.39 -0.24
N SER A 125 -13.56 -25.50 1.00
CA SER A 125 -14.92 -25.19 1.45
C SER A 125 -15.21 -23.70 1.64
N CYS A 126 -14.18 -22.84 1.66
CA CYS A 126 -14.41 -21.40 1.82
C CYS A 126 -15.10 -20.81 0.60
N LEU A 127 -16.01 -19.83 0.83
CA LEU A 127 -16.74 -19.15 -0.24
C LEU A 127 -15.84 -18.62 -1.35
N LEU A 128 -14.68 -18.04 -1.00
CA LEU A 128 -13.72 -17.54 -1.98
C LEU A 128 -13.13 -18.65 -2.86
N SER A 129 -12.86 -19.83 -2.28
CA SER A 129 -12.39 -21.01 -3.03
C SER A 129 -13.48 -21.52 -3.97
N LEU A 130 -14.72 -21.63 -3.49
CA LEU A 130 -15.87 -22.05 -4.29
C LEU A 130 -16.14 -21.08 -5.45
N LEU A 131 -16.16 -19.77 -5.17
CA LEU A 131 -16.35 -18.73 -6.19
C LEU A 131 -15.18 -18.65 -7.18
N SER A 132 -13.96 -18.95 -6.76
CA SER A 132 -12.80 -18.93 -7.66
C SER A 132 -12.90 -19.97 -8.78
N ARG A 133 -13.63 -21.06 -8.53
CA ARG A 133 -13.87 -22.14 -9.51
C ARG A 133 -14.98 -21.79 -10.50
N THR A 134 -15.93 -20.94 -10.11
CA THR A 134 -17.11 -20.59 -10.93
C THR A 134 -16.94 -19.28 -11.70
N LEU A 135 -15.98 -18.44 -11.32
CA LEU A 135 -15.72 -17.18 -12.00
C LEU A 135 -14.81 -17.39 -13.23
N PRO A 136 -15.23 -16.96 -14.45
CA PRO A 136 -14.59 -17.29 -15.74
C PRO A 136 -13.16 -16.75 -15.87
N VAL A 137 -12.81 -15.73 -15.08
CA VAL A 137 -11.43 -15.30 -14.85
C VAL A 137 -11.36 -14.99 -13.38
N SER A 138 -10.64 -15.80 -12.59
CA SER A 138 -10.28 -15.37 -11.24
C SER A 138 -9.40 -14.13 -11.43
N ARG A 139 -9.97 -12.93 -11.26
CA ARG A 139 -9.24 -11.65 -11.40
C ARG A 139 -7.98 -11.65 -10.53
N ILE A 140 -8.02 -12.43 -9.46
CA ILE A 140 -6.89 -12.84 -8.62
C ILE A 140 -5.72 -13.34 -9.50
N LYS A 141 -5.90 -14.33 -10.38
CA LYS A 141 -4.87 -14.85 -11.29
C LYS A 141 -4.22 -13.77 -12.15
N VAL A 142 -5.02 -12.89 -12.75
CA VAL A 142 -4.50 -11.74 -13.53
C VAL A 142 -3.67 -10.77 -12.68
N HIS A 143 -4.06 -10.56 -11.42
CA HIS A 143 -3.28 -9.73 -10.49
C HIS A 143 -1.99 -10.41 -10.03
N LEU A 144 -1.98 -11.74 -9.90
CA LEU A 144 -0.75 -12.49 -9.60
C LEU A 144 0.25 -12.42 -10.76
N ASP A 145 -0.22 -12.66 -11.99
CA ASP A 145 0.65 -12.76 -13.16
C ASP A 145 1.33 -11.42 -13.51
N LYS A 146 0.74 -10.30 -13.05
CA LYS A 146 1.25 -8.95 -13.31
C LYS A 146 2.00 -8.33 -12.14
N ASN A 147 1.95 -8.92 -10.94
CA ASN A 147 2.59 -8.32 -9.76
C ASN A 147 4.06 -8.78 -9.67
N PRO A 148 5.04 -7.88 -9.89
CA PRO A 148 6.46 -8.26 -9.94
C PRO A 148 6.96 -8.77 -8.58
N LEU A 149 6.38 -8.28 -7.48
CA LEU A 149 6.65 -8.73 -6.13
C LEU A 149 6.14 -10.16 -5.87
N PHE A 150 5.05 -10.55 -6.53
CA PHE A 150 4.53 -11.91 -6.46
C PHE A 150 5.41 -12.86 -7.27
N LEU A 151 5.80 -12.47 -8.49
CA LEU A 151 6.67 -13.27 -9.37
C LEU A 151 8.06 -13.50 -8.77
N ALA A 152 8.57 -12.55 -7.99
CA ALA A 152 9.88 -12.66 -7.34
C ALA A 152 9.89 -13.56 -6.09
N LEU A 153 8.74 -14.09 -5.65
CA LEU A 153 8.70 -14.94 -4.46
C LEU A 153 9.44 -16.27 -4.69
N PRO A 154 10.19 -16.77 -3.69
CA PRO A 154 10.79 -18.09 -3.76
C PRO A 154 9.70 -19.17 -3.82
N SER A 155 9.98 -20.26 -4.55
CA SER A 155 9.13 -21.45 -4.60
C SER A 155 9.79 -22.57 -3.76
N PRO A 156 9.16 -23.06 -2.68
CA PRO A 156 7.83 -22.72 -2.16
C PRO A 156 7.80 -21.37 -1.40
N PRO A 157 6.62 -20.68 -1.37
CA PRO A 157 6.48 -19.41 -0.68
C PRO A 157 6.73 -19.58 0.83
N PRO A 158 7.34 -18.58 1.50
CA PRO A 158 7.69 -18.71 2.90
C PRO A 158 6.43 -18.79 3.77
N SER A 159 6.27 -19.90 4.50
CA SER A 159 5.13 -20.13 5.39
C SER A 159 5.10 -19.21 6.63
N SER A 160 6.24 -18.64 7.01
CA SER A 160 6.35 -17.73 8.17
C SER A 160 6.16 -16.27 7.77
N ASP A 161 5.27 -15.56 8.49
CA ASP A 161 5.03 -14.12 8.30
C ASP A 161 6.28 -13.27 8.51
N ALA A 162 7.18 -13.69 9.41
CA ALA A 162 8.46 -13.02 9.64
C ALA A 162 9.36 -13.09 8.39
N ARG A 163 9.47 -14.28 7.77
CA ARG A 163 10.25 -14.48 6.55
C ARG A 163 9.67 -13.71 5.36
N LEU A 164 8.33 -13.66 5.25
CA LEU A 164 7.64 -12.82 4.25
C LEU A 164 7.94 -11.32 4.45
N LYS A 165 7.89 -10.84 5.68
CA LYS A 165 8.21 -9.43 6.01
C LYS A 165 9.67 -9.10 5.65
N THR A 166 10.61 -10.00 5.95
CA THR A 166 12.02 -9.82 5.58
C THR A 166 12.20 -9.79 4.07
N PHE A 167 11.57 -10.72 3.34
CA PHE A 167 11.61 -10.75 1.88
C PHE A 167 11.09 -9.45 1.26
N PHE A 168 9.94 -8.93 1.71
CA PHE A 168 9.40 -7.67 1.19
C PHE A 168 10.33 -6.47 1.46
N ARG A 169 11.00 -6.45 2.62
CA ARG A 169 12.00 -5.42 2.93
C ARG A 169 13.25 -5.54 2.05
N GLN A 170 13.71 -6.75 1.79
CA GLN A 170 14.87 -7.01 0.94
C GLN A 170 14.56 -6.66 -0.51
N TYR A 171 13.44 -7.12 -1.06
CA TYR A 171 12.99 -6.78 -2.41
C TYR A 171 12.93 -5.27 -2.60
N ARG A 172 12.31 -4.55 -1.65
CA ARG A 172 12.29 -3.07 -1.68
C ARG A 172 13.68 -2.46 -1.73
N SER A 173 14.66 -3.06 -1.07
CA SER A 173 16.04 -2.55 -1.04
C SER A 173 16.78 -2.86 -2.34
N SER A 174 16.51 -4.01 -2.97
CA SER A 174 17.04 -4.40 -4.27
C SER A 174 16.45 -3.61 -5.43
N THR A 175 15.13 -3.35 -5.45
CA THR A 175 14.50 -2.49 -6.47
C THR A 175 14.96 -1.03 -6.39
N ARG A 176 15.56 -0.62 -5.26
CA ARG A 176 16.18 0.70 -5.09
C ARG A 176 17.61 0.77 -5.63
N MET A 177 18.24 -0.35 -5.97
CA MET A 177 19.60 -0.45 -6.51
C MET A 177 19.65 -0.63 -8.03
N SER A 178 18.53 -0.72 -8.75
CA SER A 178 18.54 -0.49 -10.20
C SER A 178 18.59 1.02 -10.44
N PRO A 179 19.73 1.58 -10.91
CA PRO A 179 19.78 2.95 -11.35
C PRO A 179 19.07 3.04 -12.71
N CYS A 180 18.53 4.21 -13.02
CA CYS A 180 18.34 4.74 -14.37
C CYS A 180 18.40 3.72 -15.53
N ALA A 181 17.26 3.16 -15.93
CA ALA A 181 17.08 2.77 -17.31
C ALA A 181 16.14 3.83 -17.91
N GLY A 182 16.73 4.76 -18.65
CA GLY A 182 15.98 5.61 -19.57
C GLY A 182 15.33 4.73 -20.63
N ASP A 183 14.13 5.13 -21.03
CA ASP A 183 13.86 5.74 -22.33
C ASP A 183 12.63 6.64 -22.20
#